data_AF-A0A7W5TI25-F1
#
_entry.id   AF-A0A7W5TI25-F1
#
_cell.length_a   1.000
_cell.length_b   1.000
_cell.length_c   1.000
_cell.angle_alpha   90.00
_cell.angle_beta   90.00
_cell.angle_gamma   90.00
#
_symmetry.space_group_name_H-M   'P 1'
#
loop_
_entity.id
_entity.type
_entity.pdbx_description
1 polymer ?
#
loop_
_entity_poly.entity_id
_entity_poly.type
_entity_poly.pdbx_seq_one_letter_code
_entity_poly.pdbx_strand_id
1 'polypeptide(L)'
;MTVRPHASAEDDDLAGYDVNGRMCIVTRESGSPDELIRFVAAPDGTVVPDLKRELPGRGCWVKIDRSLVEKAVAKKLFARALKADVKAADDLGERVERLLLQQLLQMMNMARKAGQLVTGSAKVDAAIRSGAALAVFHSTDAAADGVRKIDQARKAWHLGMETEEEIPSFRLFSEGEMEGVMGQNTFIHAAVLAGQAGEGVVKRAKMLEQYRNGGQSRAPGGAGQQKQ
;
A
#
# COMPACT_ATOMS: atom_id res chain seq x y z
N MET A 1 37.89 -7.27 -51.96
CA MET A 1 36.97 -6.23 -51.46
C MET A 1 35.57 -6.84 -51.44
N THR A 2 35.23 -7.84 -50.61
CA THR A 2 35.15 -7.87 -49.13
C THR A 2 34.41 -6.69 -48.52
N VAL A 3 33.08 -6.78 -48.49
CA VAL A 3 32.25 -6.14 -47.47
C VAL A 3 31.38 -7.24 -46.87
N ARG A 4 31.63 -7.55 -45.60
CA ARG A 4 30.84 -8.46 -44.76
C ARG A 4 29.52 -7.76 -44.39
N PRO A 5 28.39 -8.48 -44.25
CA PRO A 5 27.21 -7.91 -43.64
C PRO A 5 27.48 -7.65 -42.16
N HIS A 6 27.17 -6.42 -41.72
CA HIS A 6 27.22 -6.01 -40.33
C HIS A 6 26.03 -6.66 -39.62
N ALA A 7 26.28 -7.76 -38.92
CA ALA A 7 25.37 -8.23 -37.90
C ALA A 7 25.36 -7.16 -36.79
N SER A 8 24.24 -6.47 -36.62
CA SER A 8 23.96 -5.70 -35.41
C SER A 8 23.51 -6.69 -34.35
N ALA A 9 24.32 -6.81 -33.30
CA ALA A 9 23.93 -7.48 -32.07
C ALA A 9 22.79 -6.68 -31.45
N GLU A 10 21.59 -7.25 -31.43
CA GLU A 10 20.50 -6.86 -30.54
C GLU A 10 20.84 -7.42 -29.16
N ASP A 11 21.65 -6.66 -28.40
CA ASP A 11 21.78 -6.82 -26.96
C ASP A 11 21.16 -5.57 -26.33
N ASP A 12 19.86 -5.60 -26.06
CA ASP A 12 19.27 -4.65 -25.13
C ASP A 12 18.10 -5.29 -24.38
N ASP A 13 18.09 -5.02 -23.07
CA ASP A 13 17.02 -5.21 -22.10
C ASP A 13 16.77 -6.61 -21.52
N LEU A 14 17.84 -7.15 -20.91
CA LEU A 14 17.73 -7.92 -19.68
C LEU A 14 17.12 -7.07 -18.55
N ALA A 15 15.79 -6.89 -18.57
CA ALA A 15 15.03 -6.44 -17.42
C ALA A 15 15.32 -7.39 -16.25
N GLY A 16 15.92 -6.83 -15.19
CA GLY A 16 16.52 -7.57 -14.08
C GLY A 16 15.63 -8.66 -13.49
N TYR A 17 15.95 -9.90 -13.85
CA TYR A 17 15.61 -11.05 -13.03
C TYR A 17 16.42 -10.96 -11.74
N ASP A 18 15.81 -10.43 -10.68
CA ASP A 18 16.35 -10.59 -9.32
C ASP A 18 16.24 -12.08 -8.94
N VAL A 19 17.30 -12.84 -9.24
CA VAL A 19 17.39 -14.31 -9.08
C VAL A 19 17.35 -14.74 -7.60
N ASN A 20 17.14 -13.82 -6.66
CA ASN A 20 16.99 -14.15 -5.25
C ASN A 20 16.03 -13.19 -4.52
N GLY A 21 14.77 -13.18 -4.97
CA GLY A 21 13.69 -12.41 -4.36
C GLY A 21 13.68 -12.47 -2.83
N ARG A 22 13.25 -11.39 -2.18
CA ARG A 22 13.25 -11.31 -0.72
C ARG A 22 12.27 -12.33 -0.16
N MET A 23 12.67 -13.08 0.86
CA MET A 23 11.83 -14.13 1.44
C MET A 23 11.19 -13.65 2.75
N CYS A 24 9.88 -13.84 2.85
CA CYS A 24 9.15 -13.62 4.10
C CYS A 24 9.64 -14.63 5.16
N ILE A 25 10.10 -14.15 6.32
CA ILE A 25 10.64 -15.00 7.39
C ILE A 25 9.57 -15.92 8.02
N VAL A 26 8.29 -15.60 7.82
CA VAL A 26 7.15 -16.33 8.39
C VAL A 26 6.62 -17.38 7.42
N THR A 27 6.30 -16.99 6.17
CA THR A 27 5.69 -17.88 5.17
C THR A 27 6.72 -18.63 4.33
N ARG A 28 7.97 -18.15 4.29
CA ARG A 28 9.03 -18.62 3.39
C ARG A 28 8.77 -18.41 1.90
N GLU A 29 7.72 -17.66 1.56
CA GLU A 29 7.44 -17.26 0.20
C GLU A 29 8.33 -16.07 -0.18
N SER A 30 8.84 -16.11 -1.41
CA SER A 30 9.56 -14.99 -2.02
C SER A 30 8.59 -13.92 -2.49
N GLY A 31 9.04 -12.67 -2.51
CA GLY A 31 8.30 -11.54 -3.05
C GLY A 31 9.24 -10.41 -3.45
N SER A 32 8.71 -9.48 -4.23
CA SER A 32 9.41 -8.24 -4.54
C SER A 32 9.53 -7.37 -3.27
N PRO A 33 10.50 -6.45 -3.23
CA PRO A 33 10.62 -5.49 -2.13
C PRO A 33 9.37 -4.63 -1.88
N ASP A 34 8.45 -4.50 -2.84
CA ASP A 34 7.22 -3.74 -2.72
C ASP A 34 6.05 -4.56 -2.13
N GLU A 35 6.21 -5.87 -2.00
CA GLU A 35 5.23 -6.80 -1.39
C GLU A 35 5.58 -7.18 0.06
N LEU A 36 6.70 -6.64 0.55
CA LEU A 36 7.30 -7.00 1.83
C LEU A 36 7.72 -5.77 2.63
N ILE A 37 7.58 -5.84 3.94
CA ILE A 37 8.08 -4.87 4.91
C ILE A 37 9.46 -5.33 5.37
N ARG A 38 10.45 -4.43 5.23
CA ARG A 38 11.79 -4.64 5.77
C ARG A 38 11.83 -4.32 7.26
N PHE A 39 12.53 -5.13 8.02
CA PHE A 39 12.85 -4.88 9.43
C PHE A 39 14.37 -4.95 9.62
N VAL A 40 14.89 -4.13 10.53
CA VAL A 40 16.31 -4.06 10.87
C VAL A 40 16.51 -4.08 12.38
N ALA A 41 17.73 -4.43 12.81
CA ALA A 41 18.15 -4.29 14.19
C ALA A 41 18.63 -2.86 14.45
N ALA A 42 18.12 -2.22 15.51
CA ALA A 42 18.67 -0.98 16.03
C ALA A 42 19.85 -1.25 16.97
N PRO A 43 20.73 -0.26 17.22
CA PRO A 43 21.88 -0.43 18.10
C PRO A 43 21.54 -0.84 19.54
N ASP A 44 20.33 -0.51 20.00
CA ASP A 44 19.80 -0.86 21.33
C ASP A 44 19.18 -2.27 21.39
N GLY A 45 19.29 -3.06 20.32
CA GLY A 45 18.73 -4.41 20.24
C GLY A 45 17.24 -4.44 19.91
N THR A 46 16.60 -3.30 19.61
CA THR A 46 15.19 -3.28 19.19
C THR A 46 15.05 -3.63 17.71
N VAL A 47 13.88 -4.19 17.34
CA VAL A 47 13.52 -4.42 15.94
C VAL A 47 12.72 -3.22 15.42
N VAL A 48 13.18 -2.63 14.32
CA VAL A 48 12.60 -1.42 13.73
C VAL A 48 12.07 -1.71 12.32
N PRO A 49 10.84 -1.31 11.99
CA PRO A 49 10.35 -1.37 10.62
C PRO A 49 11.00 -0.29 9.76
N ASP A 50 11.59 -0.70 8.64
CA ASP A 50 12.26 0.15 7.67
C ASP A 50 11.41 0.27 6.40
N LEU A 51 10.31 1.01 6.50
CA LEU A 51 9.32 1.17 5.42
C LEU A 51 9.91 1.83 4.16
N LYS A 52 10.96 2.66 4.32
CA LYS A 52 11.64 3.33 3.20
C LYS A 52 12.79 2.50 2.63
N ARG A 53 13.24 1.46 3.35
CA ARG A 53 14.38 0.59 2.97
C ARG A 53 15.71 1.35 2.96
N GLU A 54 15.87 2.32 3.84
CA GLU A 54 17.01 3.24 3.88
C GLU A 54 17.96 2.98 5.06
N LEU A 55 17.55 2.17 6.04
CA LEU A 55 18.36 1.93 7.23
C LEU A 55 19.54 0.99 6.93
N PRO A 56 20.75 1.28 7.47
CA PRO A 56 21.91 0.45 7.24
C PRO A 56 21.79 -0.92 7.92
N GLY A 57 22.68 -1.85 7.55
CA GLY A 57 22.81 -3.15 8.19
C GLY A 57 21.94 -4.26 7.61
N ARG A 58 21.99 -5.43 8.24
CA ARG A 58 21.24 -6.61 7.80
C ARG A 58 19.76 -6.40 8.08
N GLY A 59 18.94 -6.55 7.04
CA GLY A 59 17.48 -6.57 7.19
C GLY A 59 16.88 -7.95 6.95
N CYS A 60 15.67 -8.15 7.47
CA CYS A 60 14.80 -9.28 7.13
C CYS A 60 13.43 -8.78 6.67
N TRP A 61 12.60 -9.68 6.12
CA TRP A 61 11.39 -9.30 5.42
C TRP A 61 10.18 -10.07 5.93
N VAL A 62 9.04 -9.40 6.02
CA VAL A 62 7.72 -9.98 6.31
C VAL A 62 6.74 -9.46 5.26
N LYS A 63 5.79 -10.26 4.81
CA LYS A 63 4.70 -9.75 3.95
C LYS A 63 3.94 -8.60 4.62
N ILE A 64 3.32 -7.77 3.80
CA ILE A 64 2.48 -6.64 4.23
C ILE A 64 1.18 -7.18 4.82
N ASP A 65 1.28 -7.74 6.03
CA ASP A 65 0.20 -8.39 6.77
C ASP A 65 0.51 -8.30 8.26
N ARG A 66 -0.39 -7.67 9.00
CA ARG A 66 -0.28 -7.48 10.44
C ARG A 66 -0.14 -8.80 11.20
N SER A 67 -0.93 -9.81 10.84
CA SER A 67 -0.91 -11.12 11.49
C SER A 67 0.44 -11.83 11.32
N LEU A 68 1.13 -11.61 10.20
CA LEU A 68 2.46 -12.16 9.97
C LEU A 68 3.53 -11.42 10.77
N VAL A 69 3.42 -10.10 10.94
CA VAL A 69 4.31 -9.36 11.85
C VAL A 69 4.13 -9.85 13.28
N GLU A 70 2.90 -9.93 13.77
CA GLU A 70 2.59 -10.42 15.12
C GLU A 70 3.08 -11.86 15.33
N LYS A 71 2.91 -12.74 14.33
CA LYS A 71 3.43 -14.11 14.36
C LYS A 71 4.96 -14.15 14.40
N ALA A 72 5.65 -13.22 13.71
CA ALA A 72 7.11 -13.13 13.77
C ALA A 72 7.60 -12.70 15.16
N VAL A 73 6.88 -11.80 15.84
CA VAL A 73 7.13 -11.40 17.23
C VAL A 73 6.92 -12.57 18.17
N ALA A 74 5.73 -13.20 18.14
CA ALA A 74 5.36 -14.29 19.04
C ALA A 74 6.32 -15.49 18.94
N LYS A 75 6.78 -15.80 17.72
CA LYS A 75 7.75 -16.89 17.47
C LYS A 75 9.22 -16.46 17.57
N LYS A 76 9.50 -15.20 17.95
CA LYS A 76 10.86 -14.65 18.10
C LYS A 76 11.74 -14.85 16.85
N LEU A 77 11.16 -14.71 15.66
CA LEU A 77 11.83 -15.04 14.39
C LEU A 77 12.89 -14.02 13.99
N PHE A 78 12.78 -12.79 14.48
CA PHE A 78 13.67 -11.68 14.11
C PHE A 78 15.13 -11.91 14.48
N ALA A 79 15.42 -12.43 15.69
CA ALA A 79 16.80 -12.67 16.14
C ALA A 79 17.58 -13.59 15.17
N ARG A 80 16.95 -14.70 14.76
CA ARG A 80 17.54 -15.63 13.80
C ARG A 80 17.71 -15.00 12.41
N ALA A 81 16.71 -14.26 11.93
CA ALA A 81 16.73 -13.68 10.59
C ALA A 81 17.76 -12.53 10.45
N LEU A 82 17.84 -11.70 11.49
CA LEU A 82 18.77 -10.57 11.59
C LEU A 82 20.17 -10.99 12.05
N LYS A 83 20.36 -12.25 12.49
CA LYS A 83 21.62 -12.77 13.06
C LYS A 83 22.19 -11.83 14.14
N ALA A 84 21.32 -11.33 14.99
CA ALA A 84 21.65 -10.39 16.05
C ALA A 84 20.81 -10.73 17.29
N ASP A 85 21.33 -10.38 18.47
CA ASP A 85 20.56 -10.44 19.69
C ASP A 85 19.59 -9.26 19.70
N VAL A 86 18.34 -9.54 19.32
CA VAL A 86 17.29 -8.53 19.22
C VAL A 86 16.01 -8.98 19.90
N LYS A 87 15.27 -8.02 20.42
CA LYS A 87 13.93 -8.21 20.96
C LYS A 87 12.94 -7.32 20.21
N ALA A 88 12.02 -7.94 19.50
CA ALA A 88 10.87 -7.22 18.95
C ALA A 88 9.92 -6.85 20.09
N ALA A 89 9.40 -5.62 20.06
CA ALA A 89 8.37 -5.18 20.99
C ALA A 89 7.04 -5.89 20.67
N ASP A 90 6.23 -6.14 21.70
CA ASP A 90 4.95 -6.84 21.55
C ASP A 90 3.96 -6.04 20.69
N ASP A 91 4.07 -4.71 20.69
CA ASP A 91 3.27 -3.77 19.90
C ASP A 91 3.83 -3.49 18.50
N LEU A 92 4.84 -4.24 18.03
CA LEU A 92 5.49 -3.98 16.74
C LEU A 92 4.49 -3.95 15.57
N GLY A 93 3.46 -4.81 15.62
CA GLY A 93 2.39 -4.83 14.62
C GLY A 93 1.62 -3.50 14.55
N GLU A 94 1.28 -2.92 15.69
CA GLU A 94 0.61 -1.62 15.81
C GLU A 94 1.53 -0.47 15.40
N ARG A 95 2.81 -0.55 15.78
CA ARG A 95 3.82 0.44 15.39
C ARG A 95 3.96 0.54 13.87
N VAL A 96 3.96 -0.59 13.16
CA VAL A 96 3.99 -0.62 11.70
C VAL A 96 2.74 0.05 11.11
N GLU A 97 1.55 -0.29 11.62
CA GLU A 97 0.29 0.32 11.16
C GLU A 97 0.30 1.84 11.29
N ARG A 98 0.68 2.33 12.48
CA ARG A 98 0.77 3.77 12.78
C ARG A 98 1.72 4.49 11.83
N LEU A 99 2.86 3.87 11.48
CA LEU A 99 3.81 4.45 10.53
C LEU A 99 3.27 4.45 9.10
N LEU A 100 2.57 3.39 8.66
CA LEU A 100 1.92 3.34 7.35
C LEU A 100 0.82 4.39 7.22
N LEU A 101 -0.03 4.52 8.24
CA LEU A 101 -1.06 5.55 8.31
C LEU A 101 -0.45 6.95 8.26
N GLN A 102 0.60 7.20 9.06
CA GLN A 102 1.30 8.48 9.05
C GLN A 102 1.88 8.81 7.66
N GLN A 103 2.50 7.83 6.99
CA GLN A 103 3.01 8.02 5.62
C GLN A 103 1.89 8.33 4.62
N LEU A 104 0.74 7.66 4.73
CA LEU A 104 -0.43 7.92 3.89
C LEU A 104 -0.91 9.36 4.08
N LEU A 105 -1.17 9.79 5.33
CA LEU A 105 -1.68 11.13 5.64
C LEU A 105 -0.69 12.25 5.24
N GLN A 106 0.62 12.03 5.45
CA GLN A 106 1.65 12.95 4.96
C GLN A 106 1.63 13.06 3.43
N MET A 107 1.46 11.95 2.72
CA MET A 107 1.35 11.95 1.27
C MET A 107 0.08 12.66 0.80
N MET A 108 -1.03 12.55 1.53
CA MET A 108 -2.26 13.30 1.23
C MET A 108 -2.06 14.82 1.38
N ASN A 109 -1.30 15.29 2.37
CA ASN A 109 -0.92 16.70 2.46
C ASN A 109 -0.09 17.16 1.26
N MET A 110 0.84 16.32 0.80
CA MET A 110 1.64 16.61 -0.39
C MET A 110 0.77 16.64 -1.67
N ALA A 111 -0.13 15.68 -1.84
CA ALA A 111 -1.09 15.67 -2.96
C ALA A 111 -1.99 16.90 -2.94
N ARG A 112 -2.47 17.34 -1.78
CA ARG A 112 -3.24 18.58 -1.64
C ARG A 112 -2.42 19.80 -2.07
N LYS A 113 -1.18 19.93 -1.63
CA LYS A 113 -0.28 21.03 -2.05
C LYS A 113 0.00 21.02 -3.55
N ALA A 114 0.03 19.84 -4.17
CA ALA A 114 0.20 19.66 -5.61
C ALA A 114 -1.10 19.85 -6.42
N GLY A 115 -2.24 20.17 -5.80
CA GLY A 115 -3.53 20.27 -6.47
C GLY A 115 -4.13 18.91 -6.88
N GLN A 116 -3.58 17.80 -6.40
CA GLN A 116 -3.96 16.42 -6.73
C GLN A 116 -4.85 15.77 -5.66
N LEU A 117 -5.49 16.58 -4.81
CA LEU A 117 -6.47 16.12 -3.83
C LEU A 117 -7.56 17.19 -3.67
N VAL A 118 -8.82 16.79 -3.83
CA VAL A 118 -9.99 17.63 -3.60
C VAL A 118 -10.82 17.06 -2.44
N THR A 119 -11.47 17.94 -1.69
CA THR A 119 -12.29 17.56 -0.52
C THR A 119 -13.71 18.11 -0.60
N GLY A 120 -14.62 17.44 0.09
CA GLY A 120 -16.04 17.77 0.13
C GLY A 120 -16.85 17.05 -0.96
N SER A 121 -18.05 16.60 -0.61
CA SER A 121 -18.85 15.68 -1.43
C SER A 121 -19.08 16.17 -2.86
N ALA A 122 -19.37 17.46 -3.04
CA ALA A 122 -19.64 18.02 -4.38
C ALA A 122 -18.41 17.97 -5.30
N LYS A 123 -17.21 18.32 -4.78
CA LYS A 123 -15.98 18.26 -5.57
C LYS A 123 -15.55 16.82 -5.86
N VAL A 124 -15.77 15.92 -4.89
CA VAL A 124 -15.52 14.49 -5.05
C VAL A 124 -16.42 13.90 -6.15
N ASP A 125 -17.73 14.17 -6.11
CA ASP A 125 -18.68 13.74 -7.15
C ASP A 125 -18.28 14.25 -8.54
N ALA A 126 -17.92 15.54 -8.66
CA ALA A 126 -17.46 16.12 -9.92
C ALA A 126 -16.16 15.46 -10.44
N ALA A 127 -15.20 15.17 -9.56
CA ALA A 127 -13.95 14.49 -9.92
C ALA A 127 -14.19 13.05 -10.40
N ILE A 128 -15.15 12.33 -9.80
CA ILE A 128 -15.57 11.01 -10.25
C ILE A 128 -16.19 11.09 -11.64
N ARG A 129 -17.21 11.94 -11.81
CA ARG A 129 -17.97 12.01 -13.08
C ARG A 129 -17.13 12.45 -14.27
N SER A 130 -16.12 13.28 -14.04
CA SER A 130 -15.16 13.71 -15.07
C SER A 130 -14.08 12.68 -15.38
N GLY A 131 -13.96 11.60 -14.60
CA GLY A 131 -12.89 10.60 -14.73
C GLY A 131 -11.53 11.06 -14.19
N ALA A 132 -11.46 12.19 -13.48
CA ALA A 132 -10.21 12.72 -12.95
C ALA A 132 -9.75 12.02 -11.65
N ALA A 133 -10.66 11.36 -10.94
CA ALA A 133 -10.39 10.71 -9.66
C ALA A 133 -9.69 9.35 -9.85
N LEU A 134 -8.52 9.19 -9.22
CA LEU A 134 -7.83 7.91 -9.09
C LEU A 134 -8.37 7.07 -7.93
N ALA A 135 -8.88 7.71 -6.87
CA ALA A 135 -9.42 7.06 -5.68
C ALA A 135 -10.28 8.03 -4.88
N VAL A 136 -11.21 7.49 -4.10
CA VAL A 136 -11.97 8.26 -3.10
C VAL A 136 -11.65 7.79 -1.69
N PHE A 137 -11.75 8.70 -0.74
CA PHE A 137 -11.51 8.48 0.67
C PHE A 137 -12.67 9.00 1.50
N HIS A 138 -13.06 8.22 2.49
CA HIS A 138 -14.06 8.58 3.48
C HIS A 138 -13.45 8.47 4.88
N SER A 139 -13.71 9.45 5.74
CA SER A 139 -13.49 9.27 7.17
C SER A 139 -14.30 8.07 7.67
N THR A 140 -13.79 7.34 8.67
CA THR A 140 -14.59 6.35 9.41
C THR A 140 -15.76 6.99 10.16
N ASP A 141 -15.73 8.31 10.34
CA ASP A 141 -16.80 9.10 10.96
C ASP A 141 -17.83 9.60 9.93
N ALA A 142 -17.57 9.41 8.64
CA ALA A 142 -18.47 9.83 7.58
C ALA A 142 -19.84 9.14 7.68
N ALA A 143 -20.91 9.94 7.58
CA ALA A 143 -22.28 9.44 7.58
C ALA A 143 -22.54 8.50 6.39
N ALA A 144 -23.28 7.41 6.64
CA ALA A 144 -23.56 6.37 5.65
C ALA A 144 -24.20 6.90 4.36
N ASP A 145 -25.09 7.90 4.46
CA ASP A 145 -25.74 8.49 3.28
C ASP A 145 -24.74 9.23 2.37
N GLY A 146 -23.75 9.93 2.95
CA GLY A 146 -22.70 10.59 2.18
C GLY A 146 -21.81 9.60 1.43
N VAL A 147 -21.40 8.53 2.11
CA VAL A 147 -20.64 7.42 1.49
C VAL A 147 -21.45 6.78 0.36
N ARG A 148 -22.72 6.43 0.62
CA ARG A 148 -23.62 5.82 -0.36
C ARG A 148 -23.78 6.64 -1.64
N LYS A 149 -23.93 7.97 -1.53
CA LYS A 149 -24.05 8.88 -2.69
C LYS A 149 -22.80 8.88 -3.55
N ILE A 150 -21.62 8.93 -2.94
CA ILE A 150 -20.33 8.89 -3.65
C ILE A 150 -20.13 7.52 -4.32
N ASP A 151 -20.46 6.42 -3.64
CA ASP A 151 -20.39 5.08 -4.23
C ASP A 151 -21.32 4.91 -5.43
N GLN A 152 -22.52 5.52 -5.40
CA GLN A 152 -23.41 5.55 -6.56
C GLN A 152 -22.79 6.29 -7.74
N ALA A 153 -22.14 7.43 -7.50
CA ALA A 153 -21.44 8.17 -8.55
C ALA A 153 -20.30 7.32 -9.16
N ARG A 154 -19.52 6.63 -8.33
CA ARG A 154 -18.44 5.72 -8.78
C ARG A 154 -18.98 4.59 -9.66
N LYS A 155 -20.03 3.90 -9.20
CA LYS A 155 -20.66 2.79 -9.94
C LYS A 155 -21.25 3.27 -11.26
N ALA A 156 -21.93 4.43 -11.27
CA ALA A 156 -22.49 5.00 -12.48
C ALA A 156 -21.40 5.38 -13.50
N TRP A 157 -20.29 5.96 -13.03
CA TRP A 157 -19.15 6.27 -13.89
C TRP A 157 -18.52 5.00 -14.49
N HIS A 158 -18.29 3.97 -13.66
CA HIS A 158 -17.71 2.70 -14.11
C HIS A 158 -18.57 2.02 -15.19
N LEU A 159 -19.89 1.94 -14.96
CA LEU A 159 -20.84 1.39 -15.95
C LEU A 159 -20.86 2.18 -17.26
N GLY A 160 -20.66 3.50 -17.20
CA GLY A 160 -20.68 4.36 -18.39
C GLY A 160 -19.38 4.40 -19.20
N MET A 161 -18.26 3.96 -18.61
CA MET A 161 -16.93 3.99 -19.25
C MET A 161 -16.50 2.65 -19.86
N GLU A 162 -17.26 1.57 -19.65
CA GLU A 162 -16.94 0.22 -20.14
C GLU A 162 -15.51 -0.25 -19.79
N THR A 163 -14.96 0.27 -18.68
CA THR A 163 -13.64 -0.10 -18.16
C THR A 163 -13.78 -1.20 -17.13
N GLU A 164 -12.81 -2.10 -17.03
CA GLU A 164 -12.74 -3.09 -15.94
C GLU A 164 -12.28 -2.46 -14.61
N GLU A 165 -11.63 -1.29 -14.65
CA GLU A 165 -11.09 -0.65 -13.45
C GLU A 165 -12.12 0.26 -12.79
N GLU A 166 -12.55 -0.12 -11.58
CA GLU A 166 -13.29 0.78 -10.69
C GLU A 166 -12.34 1.78 -10.01
N ILE A 167 -12.77 3.04 -9.88
CA ILE A 167 -12.10 4.01 -8.98
C ILE A 167 -12.17 3.44 -7.56
N PRO A 168 -11.10 3.05 -6.84
CA PRO A 168 -11.21 2.48 -5.49
C PRO A 168 -11.78 3.46 -4.45
N SER A 169 -12.43 2.90 -3.42
CA SER A 169 -12.97 3.65 -2.27
C SER A 169 -12.36 3.14 -0.98
N PHE A 170 -11.75 4.03 -0.21
CA PHE A 170 -11.03 3.71 1.02
C PHE A 170 -11.71 4.34 2.25
N ARG A 171 -11.78 3.59 3.35
CA ARG A 171 -12.23 4.06 4.66
C ARG A 171 -11.25 3.64 5.75
N LEU A 172 -10.09 4.28 5.76
CA LEU A 172 -8.90 3.83 6.48
C LEU A 172 -8.57 4.66 7.73
N PHE A 173 -9.25 5.76 8.02
CA PHE A 173 -8.91 6.58 9.18
C PHE A 173 -10.07 7.44 9.62
N SER A 174 -10.09 7.77 10.90
CA SER A 174 -11.00 8.72 11.51
C SER A 174 -10.52 10.16 11.31
N GLU A 175 -11.41 11.12 11.58
CA GLU A 175 -11.04 12.53 11.68
C GLU A 175 -10.01 12.79 12.76
N GLY A 176 -10.12 12.11 13.91
CA GLY A 176 -9.16 12.24 15.01
C GLY A 176 -7.75 11.80 14.62
N GLU A 177 -7.62 10.68 13.89
CA GLU A 177 -6.33 10.23 13.36
C GLU A 177 -5.77 11.21 12.31
N MET A 178 -6.64 11.80 11.48
CA MET A 178 -6.23 12.83 10.53
C MET A 178 -5.73 14.08 11.23
N GLU A 179 -6.40 14.56 12.27
CA GLU A 179 -6.07 15.82 12.94
C GLU A 179 -4.61 15.83 13.44
N GLY A 180 -4.15 14.71 13.99
CA GLY A 180 -2.77 14.57 14.49
C GLY A 180 -1.66 14.71 13.42
N VAL A 181 -1.97 14.51 12.14
CA VAL A 181 -0.97 14.53 11.04
C VAL A 181 -1.27 15.62 10.00
N MET A 182 -2.55 15.87 9.73
CA MET A 182 -3.04 16.81 8.74
C MET A 182 -3.42 18.17 9.33
N GLY A 183 -3.58 18.27 10.65
CA GLY A 183 -4.03 19.49 11.33
C GLY A 183 -5.37 19.96 10.76
N GLN A 184 -5.45 21.23 10.37
CA GLN A 184 -6.67 21.86 9.83
C GLN A 184 -7.12 21.32 8.45
N ASN A 185 -6.38 20.36 7.87
CA ASN A 185 -6.66 19.78 6.56
C ASN A 185 -7.47 18.47 6.62
N THR A 186 -8.12 18.17 7.75
CA THR A 186 -9.03 17.03 7.89
C THR A 186 -10.21 17.14 6.91
N PHE A 187 -10.85 16.01 6.61
CA PHE A 187 -11.99 15.96 5.68
C PHE A 187 -12.91 14.78 5.95
N ILE A 188 -14.19 14.91 5.60
CA ILE A 188 -15.15 13.77 5.60
C ILE A 188 -14.99 12.93 4.33
N HIS A 189 -14.88 13.61 3.19
CA HIS A 189 -14.78 13.01 1.87
C HIS A 189 -13.68 13.69 1.07
N ALA A 190 -12.85 12.88 0.41
CA ALA A 190 -11.84 13.36 -0.52
C ALA A 190 -11.76 12.48 -1.77
N ALA A 191 -11.26 13.07 -2.85
CA ALA A 191 -10.86 12.36 -4.05
C ALA A 191 -9.41 12.74 -4.34
N VAL A 192 -8.60 11.74 -4.64
CA VAL A 192 -7.24 11.91 -5.11
C VAL A 192 -7.27 11.89 -6.64
N LEU A 193 -6.56 12.83 -7.27
CA LEU A 193 -6.57 13.02 -8.71
C LEU A 193 -5.31 12.47 -9.36
N ALA A 194 -5.33 12.33 -10.68
CA ALA A 194 -4.19 11.84 -11.46
C ALA A 194 -2.90 12.66 -11.25
N GLY A 195 -1.76 11.96 -11.29
CA GLY A 195 -0.42 12.52 -11.18
C GLY A 195 0.40 11.93 -10.02
N GLN A 196 1.70 12.21 -10.03
CA GLN A 196 2.69 11.53 -9.18
C GLN A 196 2.36 11.54 -7.68
N ALA A 197 1.89 12.67 -7.12
CA ALA A 197 1.56 12.73 -5.70
C ALA A 197 0.26 11.95 -5.42
N GLY A 198 -0.72 12.01 -6.32
CA GLY A 198 -1.95 11.24 -6.21
C GLY A 198 -1.74 9.73 -6.30
N GLU A 199 -0.97 9.26 -7.27
CA GLU A 199 -0.54 7.86 -7.38
C GLU A 199 0.20 7.41 -6.11
N GLY A 200 1.05 8.28 -5.56
CA GLY A 200 1.74 8.07 -4.30
C GLY A 200 0.80 7.88 -3.10
N VAL A 201 -0.36 8.55 -3.08
CA VAL A 201 -1.41 8.34 -2.07
C VAL A 201 -2.07 6.99 -2.27
N VAL A 202 -2.48 6.65 -3.49
CA VAL A 202 -3.16 5.37 -3.79
C VAL A 202 -2.27 4.18 -3.43
N LYS A 203 -0.96 4.23 -3.77
CA LYS A 203 0.01 3.19 -3.40
C LYS A 203 0.06 2.96 -1.88
N ARG A 204 0.10 4.03 -1.09
CA ARG A 204 0.14 3.95 0.38
C ARG A 204 -1.18 3.51 1.00
N ALA A 205 -2.31 3.90 0.41
CA ALA A 205 -3.63 3.47 0.85
C ALA A 205 -3.80 1.96 0.67
N LYS A 206 -3.45 1.44 -0.51
CA LYS A 206 -3.43 -0.02 -0.79
C LYS A 206 -2.52 -0.76 0.18
N MET A 207 -1.33 -0.23 0.46
CA MET A 207 -0.39 -0.85 1.41
C MET A 207 -0.95 -0.91 2.84
N LEU A 208 -1.57 0.16 3.33
CA LEU A 208 -2.19 0.19 4.66
C LEU A 208 -3.39 -0.77 4.74
N GLU A 209 -4.25 -0.77 3.72
CA GLU A 209 -5.38 -1.68 3.63
C GLU A 209 -4.93 -3.15 3.61
N GLN A 210 -3.92 -3.46 2.78
CA GLN A 210 -3.32 -4.79 2.70
C GLN A 210 -2.76 -5.22 4.05
N TYR A 211 -2.05 -4.33 4.74
CA TYR A 211 -1.46 -4.61 6.05
C TYR A 211 -2.53 -4.96 7.09
N ARG A 212 -3.64 -4.23 7.12
CA ARG A 212 -4.76 -4.46 8.04
C ARG A 212 -5.55 -5.72 7.72
N ASN A 213 -5.79 -5.98 6.44
CA ASN A 213 -6.69 -7.05 5.99
C ASN A 213 -5.96 -8.37 5.69
N GLY A 214 -4.64 -8.41 5.93
CA GLY A 214 -3.80 -9.60 5.77
C GLY A 214 -3.52 -9.98 4.32
N GLY A 215 -3.59 -9.02 3.40
CA GLY A 215 -3.43 -9.25 1.97
C GLY A 215 -4.22 -10.46 1.49
N GLN A 216 -5.53 -10.47 1.72
CA GLN A 216 -6.43 -11.40 1.03
C GLN A 216 -6.30 -11.18 -0.47
N SER A 217 -5.27 -11.78 -1.07
CA SER A 217 -5.33 -12.22 -2.45
C SER A 217 -6.55 -13.11 -2.50
N ARG A 218 -7.63 -12.58 -3.06
CA ARG A 218 -8.73 -13.38 -3.55
C ARG A 218 -8.10 -14.31 -4.59
N ALA A 219 -7.67 -15.50 -4.17
CA ALA A 219 -7.32 -16.55 -5.10
C ALA A 219 -8.54 -16.75 -6.01
N PRO A 220 -8.39 -16.85 -7.34
CA PRO A 220 -9.52 -17.18 -8.20
C PRO A 220 -10.08 -18.51 -7.70
N GLY A 221 -11.38 -18.51 -7.37
CA GLY A 221 -12.05 -19.64 -6.75
C GLY A 221 -11.87 -20.90 -7.57
N GLY A 222 -11.13 -21.87 -7.02
CA GLY A 222 -11.11 -23.23 -7.50
C GLY A 222 -12.47 -23.86 -7.21
N ALA A 223 -13.27 -24.02 -8.25
CA ALA A 223 -14.51 -24.79 -8.22
C ALA A 223 -14.21 -26.24 -7.83
N GLY A 224 -14.49 -26.59 -6.57
CA GLY A 224 -14.58 -27.98 -6.11
C GLY A 224 -16.00 -28.49 -6.28
N GLN A 225 -16.28 -29.17 -7.39
CA GLN A 225 -17.49 -29.97 -7.56
C GLN A 225 -17.60 -31.00 -6.43
N GLN A 226 -18.66 -30.92 -5.63
CA GLN A 226 -19.15 -32.07 -4.87
C GLN A 226 -19.88 -32.98 -5.85
N LYS A 227 -19.27 -34.12 -6.18
CA LYS A 227 -19.98 -35.27 -6.75
C LYS A 227 -20.69 -35.99 -5.61
N GLN A 228 -22.01 -36.10 -5.75
CA GLN A 228 -22.78 -37.22 -5.22
C GLN A 228 -22.56 -38.44 -6.11
#